data_AF-A0A5E4HJG3-F1
#
_entry.id   AF-A0A5E4HJG3-F1
#
_cell.length_a   1.000
_cell.length_b   1.000
_cell.length_c   1.000
_cell.angle_alpha   90.00
_cell.angle_beta   90.00
_cell.angle_gamma   90.00
#
_symmetry.space_group_name_H-M   'P 1'
#
loop_
_entity.id
_entity.type
_entity.pdbx_description
1 polymer ?
#
loop_
_entity_poly.entity_id
_entity_poly.type
_entity_poly.pdbx_seq_one_letter_code
_entity_poly.pdbx_strand_id
1 'polypeptide(L)'
;MVKSIILIIVIMLAIVFSGCTGSKDVTSAFKAIPEVQQFLSEHPTAKITMTYWSKEDVEKSANEISQQCDKTITPVAMYKATVSEGDLKIISWINADSQIVMCSATQGNSISVKQPVPTTVQTQTINSQKKAPSMQLRIQATDAAINLIHNGGDSLIMKDERITITDAVTDASVDGITGITLNSATFQNGGTIVDTLGAGSSIIHSWGAEAPAKGTILKIMLQDIPSGQVITQMQVTVIPTINSQKKAPSVQLRINANVFGVTIIHNGGDSLIMKDERITITDAVTDAPVDGITDMAMSNTTFQNGGTIVDTFGAGSSITHKWDLAPKGVLKVKLQDIPSGQVITLMQMVVTG
;
A
#
# COMPACT_ATOMS: atom_id res chain seq x y z
N MET A 1 -28.82 42.33 29.57
CA MET A 1 -27.41 42.11 29.96
C MET A 1 -27.00 40.64 29.91
N VAL A 2 -27.69 39.72 30.59
CA VAL A 2 -27.27 38.30 30.69
C VAL A 2 -27.15 37.59 29.33
N LYS A 3 -28.07 37.85 28.37
CA LYS A 3 -28.01 37.24 27.03
C LYS A 3 -26.79 37.67 26.19
N SER A 4 -26.27 38.89 26.38
CA SER A 4 -25.09 39.36 25.65
C SER A 4 -23.78 38.78 26.22
N ILE A 5 -23.74 38.46 27.51
CA ILE A 5 -22.57 37.84 28.15
C ILE A 5 -22.41 36.39 27.70
N ILE A 6 -23.51 35.64 27.54
CA ILE A 6 -23.47 34.24 27.07
C ILE A 6 -22.94 34.16 25.64
N LEU A 7 -23.32 35.09 24.75
CA LEU A 7 -22.86 35.09 23.36
C LEU A 7 -21.35 35.31 23.25
N ILE A 8 -20.78 36.19 24.09
CA ILE A 8 -19.33 36.49 24.09
C ILE A 8 -18.52 35.29 24.59
N ILE A 9 -19.03 34.56 25.59
CA ILE A 9 -18.37 33.35 26.11
C ILE A 9 -18.35 32.23 25.07
N VAL A 10 -19.44 32.05 24.32
CA VAL A 10 -19.52 31.03 23.25
C VAL A 10 -18.57 31.36 22.09
N ILE A 11 -18.45 32.64 21.72
CA ILE A 11 -17.51 33.07 20.67
C ILE A 11 -16.05 32.90 21.13
N MET A 12 -15.72 33.22 22.39
CA MET A 12 -14.38 32.95 22.91
C MET A 12 -14.06 31.45 22.97
N LEU A 13 -15.00 30.59 23.37
CA LEU A 13 -14.79 29.14 23.35
C LEU A 13 -14.51 28.62 21.93
N ALA A 14 -15.23 29.13 20.91
CA ALA A 14 -15.03 28.73 19.52
C ALA A 14 -13.63 29.10 18.99
N ILE A 15 -13.07 30.23 19.43
CA ILE A 15 -11.72 30.66 19.01
C ILE A 15 -10.63 29.77 19.64
N VAL A 16 -10.83 29.29 20.88
CA VAL A 16 -9.86 28.42 21.56
C VAL A 16 -9.79 27.02 20.94
N PHE A 17 -10.89 26.50 20.38
CA PHE A 17 -10.88 25.20 19.67
C PHE A 17 -10.36 25.29 18.22
N SER A 18 -10.34 26.47 17.60
CA SER A 18 -9.78 26.64 16.25
C SER A 18 -8.24 26.76 16.21
N GLY A 19 -7.58 26.77 17.38
CA GLY A 19 -6.16 27.11 17.52
C GLY A 19 -5.17 25.96 17.73
N CYS A 20 -5.60 24.69 17.77
CA CYS A 20 -4.65 23.58 17.67
C CYS A 20 -4.23 23.40 16.21
N THR A 21 -3.44 24.34 15.68
CA THR A 21 -2.54 24.02 14.58
C THR A 21 -1.56 23.00 15.14
N GLY A 22 -1.93 21.72 15.09
CA GLY A 22 -0.99 20.63 15.34
C GLY A 22 0.16 20.85 14.37
N SER A 23 1.24 21.46 14.86
CA SER A 23 2.46 21.57 14.10
C SER A 23 2.82 20.13 13.82
N LYS A 24 2.63 19.70 12.58
CA LYS A 24 3.02 18.38 12.13
C LYS A 24 4.54 18.36 12.20
N ASP A 25 5.07 18.07 13.37
CA ASP A 25 6.50 18.10 13.65
C ASP A 25 7.14 16.89 12.97
N VAL A 26 7.47 17.07 11.69
CA VAL A 26 8.12 16.05 10.87
C VAL A 26 9.43 15.57 11.51
N THR A 27 10.02 16.36 12.41
CA THR A 27 11.20 15.99 13.21
C THR A 27 10.91 14.76 14.07
N SER A 28 9.70 14.62 14.61
CA SER A 28 9.32 13.49 15.44
C SER A 28 9.23 12.20 14.60
N ALA A 29 8.65 12.28 13.39
CA ALA A 29 8.64 11.15 12.46
C ALA A 29 10.06 10.73 12.03
N PHE A 30 10.95 11.70 11.77
CA PHE A 30 12.34 11.43 11.44
C PHE A 30 13.12 10.77 12.59
N LYS A 31 12.91 11.24 13.83
CA LYS A 31 13.51 10.64 15.04
C LYS A 31 12.96 9.25 15.37
N ALA A 32 11.84 8.83 14.79
CA ALA A 32 11.29 7.50 14.98
C ALA A 32 11.99 6.43 14.12
N ILE A 33 12.79 6.83 13.12
CA ILE A 33 13.51 5.90 12.25
C ILE A 33 14.59 5.16 13.08
N PRO A 34 14.60 3.82 13.12
CA PRO A 34 15.55 3.06 13.94
C PRO A 34 17.02 3.42 13.72
N GLU A 35 17.42 3.65 12.47
CA GLU A 35 18.80 4.04 12.12
C GLU A 35 19.16 5.43 12.69
N VAL A 36 18.22 6.36 12.68
CA VAL A 36 18.39 7.70 13.26
C VAL A 36 18.47 7.63 14.79
N GLN A 37 17.64 6.77 15.42
CA GLN A 37 17.72 6.56 16.87
C GLN A 37 19.06 5.99 17.30
N GLN A 38 19.55 4.98 16.58
CA GLN A 38 20.87 4.42 16.82
C GLN A 38 21.95 5.50 16.63
N PHE A 39 21.89 6.26 15.53
CA PHE A 39 22.84 7.34 15.27
C PHE A 39 22.86 8.39 16.38
N LEU A 40 21.70 8.85 16.85
CA LEU A 40 21.59 9.85 17.91
C LEU A 40 22.04 9.29 19.27
N SER A 41 21.89 7.99 19.50
CA SER A 41 22.41 7.32 20.71
C SER A 41 23.94 7.24 20.70
N GLU A 42 24.55 6.99 19.54
CA GLU A 42 26.01 6.91 19.38
C GLU A 42 26.65 8.31 19.28
N HIS A 43 25.89 9.29 18.78
CA HIS A 43 26.30 10.68 18.54
C HIS A 43 25.29 11.68 19.14
N PRO A 44 25.28 11.88 20.48
CA PRO A 44 24.29 12.74 21.15
C PRO A 44 24.42 14.22 20.77
N THR A 45 25.55 14.64 20.19
CA THR A 45 25.80 15.99 19.68
C THR A 45 25.38 16.19 18.22
N ALA A 46 24.86 15.15 17.58
CA ALA A 46 24.56 15.17 16.17
C ALA A 46 23.52 16.24 15.82
N LYS A 47 23.78 16.96 14.74
CA LYS A 47 22.89 18.02 14.26
C LYS A 47 21.84 17.42 13.33
N ILE A 48 20.57 17.65 13.65
CA ILE A 48 19.46 17.35 12.74
C ILE A 48 19.09 18.62 11.97
N THR A 49 19.07 18.54 10.65
CA THR A 49 18.53 19.56 9.76
C THR A 49 17.41 18.96 8.93
N MET A 50 16.40 19.76 8.63
CA MET A 50 15.29 19.34 7.79
C MET A 50 14.95 20.47 6.83
N THR A 51 14.85 20.16 5.55
CA THR A 51 14.58 21.13 4.49
C THR A 51 13.41 20.64 3.67
N TYR A 52 12.42 21.49 3.46
CA TYR A 52 11.32 21.21 2.56
C TYR A 52 11.77 21.42 1.10
N TRP A 53 11.39 20.48 0.24
CA TRP A 53 11.63 20.49 -1.20
C TRP A 53 10.29 20.42 -1.91
N SER A 54 10.04 21.39 -2.78
CA SER A 54 8.85 21.38 -3.64
C SER A 54 8.89 20.21 -4.62
N LYS A 55 7.76 19.86 -5.23
CA LYS A 55 7.72 18.80 -6.26
C LYS A 55 8.65 19.14 -7.42
N GLU A 56 8.69 20.41 -7.81
CA GLU A 56 9.53 20.92 -8.90
C GLU A 56 11.03 20.80 -8.57
N ASP A 57 11.42 21.04 -7.32
CA ASP A 57 12.81 20.87 -6.88
C ASP A 57 13.19 19.38 -6.85
N VAL A 58 12.29 18.52 -6.37
CA VAL A 58 12.49 17.06 -6.39
C VAL A 58 12.59 16.54 -7.83
N GLU A 59 11.79 17.06 -8.75
CA GLU A 59 11.83 16.67 -10.17
C GLU A 59 13.18 17.04 -10.82
N LYS A 60 13.69 18.24 -10.56
CA LYS A 60 15.02 18.68 -11.06
C LYS A 60 16.17 17.83 -10.51
N SER A 61 16.02 17.32 -9.29
CA SER A 61 17.03 16.49 -8.61
C SER A 61 16.71 14.99 -8.63
N ALA A 62 15.71 14.54 -9.39
CA ALA A 62 15.19 13.18 -9.30
C ALA A 62 16.26 12.10 -9.54
N ASN A 63 17.20 12.35 -10.46
CA ASN A 63 18.31 11.43 -10.75
C ASN A 63 19.29 11.30 -9.57
N GLU A 64 19.63 12.42 -8.92
CA GLU A 64 20.53 12.43 -7.75
C GLU A 64 19.88 11.71 -6.57
N ILE A 65 18.59 11.99 -6.31
CA ILE A 65 17.83 11.36 -5.24
C ILE A 65 17.70 9.85 -5.53
N SER A 66 17.40 9.48 -6.78
CA SER A 66 17.28 8.07 -7.17
C SER A 66 18.60 7.31 -7.00
N GLN A 67 19.73 7.96 -7.29
CA GLN A 67 21.05 7.39 -7.05
C GLN A 67 21.37 7.24 -5.56
N GLN A 68 21.01 8.23 -4.73
CA GLN A 68 21.18 8.12 -3.27
C GLN A 68 20.33 7.00 -2.67
N CYS A 69 19.14 6.77 -3.23
CA CYS A 69 18.16 5.82 -2.71
C CYS A 69 18.20 4.43 -3.36
N ASP A 70 19.10 4.23 -4.34
CA ASP A 70 19.21 3.02 -5.17
C ASP A 70 17.85 2.55 -5.76
N LYS A 71 17.00 3.51 -6.13
CA LYS A 71 15.69 3.25 -6.75
C LYS A 71 15.15 4.48 -7.45
N THR A 72 14.32 4.27 -8.47
CA THR A 72 13.61 5.37 -9.14
C THR A 72 12.63 6.04 -8.18
N ILE A 73 12.74 7.36 -8.05
CA ILE A 73 11.83 8.18 -7.25
C ILE A 73 10.79 8.85 -8.14
N THR A 74 9.50 8.71 -7.80
CA THR A 74 8.43 9.52 -8.40
C THR A 74 8.43 10.92 -7.78
N PRO A 75 8.58 12.00 -8.57
CA PRO A 75 8.64 13.35 -8.02
C PRO A 75 7.34 13.77 -7.32
N VAL A 76 7.47 14.14 -6.05
CA VAL A 76 6.43 14.67 -5.16
C VAL A 76 7.10 15.66 -4.21
N ALA A 77 6.33 16.49 -3.50
CA ALA A 77 6.91 17.32 -2.45
C ALA A 77 7.50 16.45 -1.33
N MET A 78 8.68 16.80 -0.83
CA MET A 78 9.42 15.99 0.15
C MET A 78 10.10 16.85 1.21
N TYR A 79 10.37 16.27 2.37
CA TYR A 79 11.35 16.76 3.31
C TYR A 79 12.66 15.99 3.14
N LYS A 80 13.77 16.70 3.03
CA LYS A 80 15.11 16.15 3.17
C LYS A 80 15.54 16.35 4.61
N ALA A 81 15.55 15.27 5.38
CA ALA A 81 16.07 15.27 6.75
C ALA A 81 17.53 14.76 6.72
N THR A 82 18.42 15.44 7.42
CA THR A 82 19.82 15.05 7.55
C THR A 82 20.19 15.06 9.02
N VAL A 83 20.75 13.95 9.51
CA VAL A 83 21.43 13.89 10.81
C VAL A 83 22.91 13.71 10.56
N SER A 84 23.76 14.53 11.18
CA SER A 84 25.20 14.55 10.92
C SER A 84 26.04 14.80 12.16
N GLU A 85 27.18 14.12 12.24
CA GLU A 85 28.25 14.30 13.24
C GLU A 85 29.61 14.16 12.52
N GLY A 86 30.39 15.25 12.42
CA GLY A 86 31.63 15.25 11.64
C GLY A 86 31.38 14.95 10.15
N ASP A 87 32.12 13.99 9.60
CA ASP A 87 32.00 13.55 8.19
C ASP A 87 30.87 12.53 7.94
N LEU A 88 30.27 12.01 9.02
CA LEU A 88 29.22 11.00 8.94
C LEU A 88 27.84 11.67 8.89
N LYS A 89 27.01 11.27 7.92
CA LYS A 89 25.66 11.80 7.76
C LYS A 89 24.67 10.72 7.30
N ILE A 90 23.46 10.73 7.88
CA ILE A 90 22.30 9.98 7.38
C ILE A 90 21.35 10.98 6.75
N ILE A 91 21.00 10.74 5.48
CA ILE A 91 20.06 11.56 4.71
C ILE A 91 18.81 10.71 4.48
N SER A 92 17.66 11.20 4.92
CA SER A 92 16.37 10.58 4.65
C SER A 92 15.45 11.50 3.86
N TRP A 93 14.79 10.93 2.86
CA TRP A 93 13.79 11.60 2.05
C TRP A 93 12.40 11.15 2.51
N ILE A 94 11.57 12.10 2.91
CA ILE A 94 10.25 11.86 3.51
C ILE A 94 9.20 12.52 2.63
N ASN A 95 8.18 11.79 2.22
CA ASN A 95 7.08 12.37 1.44
C ASN A 95 6.33 13.42 2.30
N ALA A 96 6.14 14.64 1.78
CA ALA A 96 5.62 15.75 2.59
C ALA A 96 4.14 15.57 3.00
N ASP A 97 3.34 14.94 2.14
CA ASP A 97 1.91 14.74 2.36
C ASP A 97 1.64 13.58 3.33
N SER A 98 2.29 12.44 3.08
CA SER A 98 2.09 11.20 3.84
C SER A 98 3.00 11.07 5.07
N GLN A 99 4.08 11.85 5.13
CA GLN A 99 5.12 11.76 6.17
C GLN A 99 5.81 10.40 6.26
N ILE A 100 5.72 9.60 5.20
CA ILE A 100 6.37 8.29 5.09
C ILE A 100 7.79 8.49 4.55
N VAL A 101 8.76 7.81 5.19
CA VAL A 101 10.15 7.78 4.73
C VAL A 101 10.22 7.00 3.43
N MET A 102 10.60 7.69 2.36
CA MET A 102 10.78 7.09 1.04
C MET A 102 12.10 6.33 0.98
N CYS A 103 13.17 6.88 1.53
CA CYS A 103 14.49 6.23 1.57
C CYS A 103 15.42 6.92 2.58
N SER A 104 16.44 6.19 3.03
CA SER A 104 17.54 6.69 3.84
C SER A 104 18.87 6.24 3.22
N ALA A 105 19.87 7.10 3.27
CA ALA A 105 21.22 6.81 2.80
C ALA A 105 22.26 7.35 3.79
N THR A 106 23.28 6.56 4.09
CA THR A 106 24.43 6.97 4.91
C THR A 106 25.57 7.40 3.99
N GLN A 107 26.18 8.54 4.28
CA GLN A 107 27.32 9.08 3.55
C GLN A 107 28.43 9.47 4.55
N GLY A 108 29.69 9.43 4.09
CA GLY A 108 30.87 9.73 4.90
C GLY A 108 31.93 8.64 4.73
N ASN A 109 33.17 8.93 5.12
CA ASN A 109 34.18 7.89 5.26
C ASN A 109 33.70 6.96 6.37
N SER A 110 33.14 5.83 5.97
CA SER A 110 32.71 4.77 6.88
C SER A 110 33.92 4.39 7.75
N ILE A 111 33.97 4.90 8.98
CA ILE A 111 34.37 4.04 10.07
C ILE A 111 33.43 2.85 9.89
N SER A 112 33.97 1.66 9.64
CA SER A 112 33.19 0.44 9.47
C SER A 112 32.31 0.34 10.71
N VAL A 113 31.09 0.89 10.60
CA VAL A 113 30.05 0.75 11.60
C VAL A 113 29.92 -0.75 11.63
N LYS A 114 30.36 -1.37 12.73
CA LYS A 114 30.07 -2.78 12.95
C LYS A 114 28.57 -2.86 12.72
N GLN A 115 28.18 -3.43 11.58
CA GLN A 115 26.81 -3.75 11.22
C GLN A 115 26.16 -4.17 12.53
N PRO A 116 25.10 -3.48 12.99
CA PRO A 116 24.63 -3.60 14.36
C PRO A 116 24.64 -5.09 14.68
N VAL A 117 25.59 -5.48 15.53
CA VAL A 117 25.51 -6.79 16.16
C VAL A 117 24.12 -6.71 16.75
N PRO A 118 23.17 -7.57 16.31
CA PRO A 118 21.80 -7.49 16.80
C PRO A 118 21.93 -7.34 18.30
N THR A 119 21.52 -6.18 18.83
CA THR A 119 21.73 -5.85 20.24
C THR A 119 21.02 -6.94 20.98
N THR A 120 21.81 -7.91 21.40
CA THR A 120 21.37 -8.98 22.26
C THR A 120 21.20 -8.22 23.54
N VAL A 121 19.95 -7.85 23.84
CA VAL A 121 19.57 -7.45 25.19
C VAL A 121 20.23 -8.48 26.09
N GLN A 122 21.21 -8.04 26.90
CA GLN A 122 21.81 -8.92 27.89
C GLN A 122 20.71 -9.26 28.89
N THR A 123 19.96 -10.31 28.59
CA THR A 123 19.27 -11.09 29.59
C THR A 123 20.35 -11.54 30.57
N GLN A 124 20.17 -11.21 31.85
CA GLN A 124 21.02 -11.69 32.92
C GLN A 124 21.23 -13.20 32.75
N THR A 125 22.50 -13.61 32.76
CA THR A 125 22.94 -14.98 32.59
C THR A 125 22.44 -15.84 33.74
N ILE A 126 21.30 -16.51 33.54
CA ILE A 126 20.93 -17.67 34.35
C ILE A 126 21.39 -18.91 33.58
N ASN A 127 22.38 -19.59 34.14
CA ASN A 127 22.97 -20.83 33.62
C ASN A 127 21.89 -21.90 33.32
N SER A 128 21.53 -22.06 32.05
CA SER A 128 21.35 -23.37 31.38
C SER A 128 21.12 -23.14 29.88
N GLN A 129 22.04 -23.64 29.06
CA GLN A 129 22.13 -23.35 27.64
C GLN A 129 21.08 -24.13 26.83
N LYS A 130 19.80 -23.81 27.04
CA LYS A 130 18.71 -24.15 26.14
C LYS A 130 18.78 -23.14 24.99
N LYS A 131 19.07 -23.63 23.77
CA LYS A 131 19.12 -22.81 22.55
C LYS A 131 17.90 -21.88 22.54
N ALA A 132 18.15 -20.57 22.51
CA ALA A 132 17.08 -19.58 22.50
C ALA A 132 16.16 -19.84 21.30
N PRO A 133 14.84 -19.79 21.48
CA PRO A 133 13.92 -19.98 20.38
C PRO A 133 14.26 -19.01 19.25
N SER A 134 14.53 -19.51 18.05
CA SER A 134 14.73 -18.68 16.88
C SER A 134 13.41 -18.67 16.12
N MET A 135 12.71 -17.54 16.08
CA MET A 135 11.44 -17.40 15.38
C MET A 135 11.52 -16.29 14.35
N GLN A 136 10.89 -16.49 13.18
CA GLN A 136 10.78 -15.49 12.13
C GLN A 136 9.32 -15.16 11.89
N LEU A 137 8.89 -13.99 12.35
CA LEU A 137 7.53 -13.48 12.13
C LEU A 137 7.53 -12.42 11.04
N ARG A 138 6.47 -12.40 10.24
CA ARG A 138 6.11 -11.29 9.35
C ARG A 138 4.71 -10.83 9.70
N ILE A 139 4.53 -9.53 9.75
CA ILE A 139 3.23 -8.91 9.99
C ILE A 139 2.86 -8.04 8.80
N GLN A 140 1.61 -8.14 8.36
CA GLN A 140 1.02 -7.30 7.33
C GLN A 140 -0.28 -6.71 7.85
N ALA A 141 -0.54 -5.43 7.61
CA ALA A 141 -1.77 -4.77 8.02
C ALA A 141 -2.43 -4.11 6.80
N THR A 142 -3.70 -4.43 6.58
CA THR A 142 -4.58 -3.71 5.66
C THR A 142 -5.61 -2.90 6.44
N ASP A 143 -6.40 -2.07 5.77
CA ASP A 143 -7.56 -1.38 6.38
C ASP A 143 -8.73 -2.32 6.73
N ALA A 144 -8.62 -3.64 6.50
CA ALA A 144 -9.62 -4.64 6.88
C ALA A 144 -9.11 -5.68 7.89
N ALA A 145 -7.81 -5.98 7.89
CA ALA A 145 -7.26 -6.97 8.80
C ALA A 145 -5.76 -6.78 9.07
N ILE A 146 -5.28 -7.45 10.12
CA ILE A 146 -3.87 -7.73 10.34
C ILE A 146 -3.60 -9.22 10.21
N ASN A 147 -2.52 -9.58 9.52
CA ASN A 147 -2.08 -10.94 9.29
C ASN A 147 -0.71 -11.18 9.94
N LEU A 148 -0.65 -12.14 10.85
CA LEU A 148 0.57 -12.63 11.48
C LEU A 148 1.00 -13.93 10.78
N ILE A 149 2.17 -13.92 10.15
CA ILE A 149 2.69 -15.07 9.38
C ILE A 149 3.97 -15.56 10.04
N HIS A 150 4.04 -16.85 10.31
CA HIS A 150 5.24 -17.49 10.86
C HIS A 150 6.11 -18.06 9.72
N ASN A 151 7.20 -17.38 9.38
CA ASN A 151 8.05 -17.76 8.24
C ASN A 151 9.04 -18.90 8.53
N GLY A 152 9.29 -19.22 9.79
CA GLY A 152 10.21 -20.31 10.15
C GLY A 152 10.68 -20.22 11.60
N GLY A 153 11.34 -21.29 12.05
CA GLY A 153 11.86 -21.37 13.41
C GLY A 153 11.01 -22.18 14.39
N ASP A 154 11.17 -21.90 15.68
CA ASP A 154 10.42 -22.54 16.77
C ASP A 154 8.98 -22.01 16.81
N SER A 155 8.03 -22.89 17.13
CA SER A 155 6.60 -22.53 17.15
C SER A 155 6.25 -21.57 18.27
N LEU A 156 5.25 -20.72 18.02
CA LEU A 156 4.70 -19.77 18.99
C LEU A 156 3.50 -20.40 19.71
N ILE A 157 3.55 -20.47 21.06
CA ILE A 157 2.46 -21.03 21.87
C ILE A 157 1.48 -19.90 22.23
N MET A 158 0.43 -19.74 21.44
CA MET A 158 -0.40 -18.54 21.37
C MET A 158 -1.09 -18.13 22.68
N LYS A 159 -1.35 -19.08 23.57
CA LYS A 159 -1.94 -18.82 24.89
C LYS A 159 -0.97 -18.14 25.86
N ASP A 160 0.33 -18.28 25.61
CA ASP A 160 1.40 -17.73 26.43
C ASP A 160 1.91 -16.41 25.84
N GLU A 161 1.23 -15.86 24.84
CA GLU A 161 1.69 -14.69 24.08
C GLU A 161 0.65 -13.59 24.10
N ARG A 162 1.11 -12.36 24.36
CA ARG A 162 0.28 -11.15 24.28
C ARG A 162 0.68 -10.28 23.11
N ILE A 163 -0.32 -9.71 22.46
CA ILE A 163 -0.14 -8.70 21.41
C ILE A 163 -0.67 -7.34 21.88
N THR A 164 0.06 -6.30 21.57
CA THR A 164 -0.36 -4.90 21.74
C THR A 164 -0.22 -4.19 20.41
N ILE A 165 -1.27 -3.49 19.98
CA ILE A 165 -1.28 -2.71 18.75
C ILE A 165 -1.68 -1.29 19.12
N THR A 166 -0.77 -0.35 18.88
CA THR A 166 -1.02 1.08 19.06
C THR A 166 -0.75 1.84 17.77
N ASP A 167 -1.40 2.98 17.62
CA ASP A 167 -1.03 3.96 16.61
C ASP A 167 0.35 4.54 16.98
N ALA A 168 1.29 4.53 16.03
CA ALA A 168 2.68 4.92 16.29
C ALA A 168 2.87 6.43 16.50
N VAL A 169 1.87 7.25 16.16
CA VAL A 169 1.91 8.71 16.32
C VAL A 169 1.29 9.13 17.65
N THR A 170 0.19 8.49 18.03
CA THR A 170 -0.63 8.89 19.19
C THR A 170 -0.49 7.95 20.39
N ASP A 171 0.14 6.79 20.23
CA ASP A 171 0.19 5.67 21.18
C ASP A 171 -1.20 5.17 21.63
N ALA A 172 -2.28 5.58 20.94
CA ALA A 172 -3.63 5.11 21.21
C ALA A 172 -3.77 3.63 20.80
N SER A 173 -4.51 2.84 21.60
CA SER A 173 -4.83 1.45 21.24
C SER A 173 -5.69 1.42 19.98
N VAL A 174 -5.37 0.49 19.07
CA VAL A 174 -6.15 0.24 17.86
C VAL A 174 -7.03 -0.98 18.08
N ASP A 175 -8.31 -0.84 17.78
CA ASP A 175 -9.34 -1.89 17.90
C ASP A 175 -9.43 -2.55 19.29
N GLY A 176 -9.08 -1.80 20.35
CA GLY A 176 -9.06 -2.30 21.73
C GLY A 176 -7.98 -3.35 22.02
N ILE A 177 -7.02 -3.55 21.11
CA ILE A 177 -5.96 -4.55 21.22
C ILE A 177 -4.83 -4.01 22.10
N THR A 178 -5.02 -4.13 23.42
CA THR A 178 -4.02 -3.79 24.43
C THR A 178 -3.69 -4.99 25.30
N GLY A 179 -2.58 -5.67 24.98
CA GLY A 179 -2.08 -6.80 25.78
C GLY A 179 -3.00 -8.02 25.77
N ILE A 180 -3.77 -8.24 24.71
CA ILE A 180 -4.67 -9.40 24.60
C ILE A 180 -3.87 -10.65 24.23
N THR A 181 -4.33 -11.82 24.70
CA THR A 181 -3.72 -13.09 24.33
C THR A 181 -3.98 -13.39 22.85
N LEU A 182 -2.96 -13.90 22.15
CA LEU A 182 -3.09 -14.25 20.74
C LEU A 182 -4.09 -15.40 20.52
N ASN A 183 -4.29 -16.27 21.51
CA ASN A 183 -5.27 -17.36 21.49
C ASN A 183 -6.72 -16.91 21.77
N SER A 184 -6.98 -15.62 22.00
CA SER A 184 -8.33 -15.16 22.30
C SER A 184 -9.23 -15.17 21.05
N ALA A 185 -10.52 -15.44 21.25
CA ALA A 185 -11.55 -15.21 20.23
C ALA A 185 -11.65 -13.73 19.82
N THR A 186 -11.21 -12.83 20.70
CA THR A 186 -11.11 -11.39 20.44
C THR A 186 -10.07 -11.10 19.36
N PHE A 187 -8.91 -11.76 19.41
CA PHE A 187 -7.88 -11.57 18.38
C PHE A 187 -8.15 -12.43 17.14
N GLN A 188 -8.38 -13.74 17.27
CA GLN A 188 -8.60 -14.63 16.13
C GLN A 188 -10.06 -14.61 15.65
N ASN A 189 -10.60 -13.41 15.45
CA ASN A 189 -11.99 -13.21 15.07
C ASN A 189 -12.25 -13.76 13.66
N GLY A 190 -13.20 -14.70 13.54
CA GLY A 190 -13.65 -15.25 12.25
C GLY A 190 -13.14 -16.65 11.89
N GLY A 191 -12.42 -17.35 12.78
CA GLY A 191 -11.90 -18.71 12.50
C GLY A 191 -11.82 -19.63 13.73
N THR A 192 -11.31 -20.84 13.50
CA THR A 192 -10.94 -21.77 14.59
C THR A 192 -9.73 -21.20 15.33
N ILE A 193 -9.84 -21.09 16.66
CA ILE A 193 -8.73 -20.64 17.50
C ILE A 193 -7.52 -21.57 17.32
N VAL A 194 -6.38 -20.97 17.01
CA VAL A 194 -5.08 -21.64 16.86
C VAL A 194 -4.31 -21.54 18.18
N ASP A 195 -3.97 -22.69 18.77
CA ASP A 195 -3.18 -22.79 20.00
C ASP A 195 -1.68 -22.67 19.77
N THR A 196 -1.21 -23.04 18.58
CA THR A 196 0.21 -23.05 18.24
C THR A 196 0.40 -22.60 16.81
N LEU A 197 1.18 -21.54 16.61
CA LEU A 197 1.52 -21.05 15.29
C LEU A 197 2.86 -21.64 14.85
N GLY A 198 2.80 -22.63 13.95
CA GLY A 198 3.98 -23.26 13.37
C GLY A 198 4.46 -22.56 12.09
N ALA A 199 5.63 -22.95 11.60
CA ALA A 199 6.19 -22.45 10.34
C ALA A 199 5.25 -22.65 9.15
N GLY A 200 5.13 -21.63 8.31
CA GLY A 200 4.22 -21.56 7.15
C GLY A 200 2.77 -21.22 7.51
N SER A 201 2.41 -21.20 8.79
CA SER A 201 1.05 -20.90 9.22
C SER A 201 0.83 -19.40 9.44
N SER A 202 -0.43 -18.98 9.38
CA SER A 202 -0.83 -17.60 9.62
C SER A 202 -2.11 -17.51 10.43
N ILE A 203 -2.27 -16.40 11.15
CA ILE A 203 -3.53 -15.99 11.77
C ILE A 203 -3.92 -14.62 11.25
N ILE A 204 -5.21 -14.40 11.14
CA ILE A 204 -5.78 -13.15 10.68
C ILE A 204 -6.69 -12.62 11.79
N HIS A 205 -6.50 -11.36 12.13
CA HIS A 205 -7.43 -10.60 12.94
C HIS A 205 -8.12 -9.59 12.03
N SER A 206 -9.43 -9.77 11.83
CA SER A 206 -10.27 -8.77 11.17
C SER A 206 -10.56 -7.64 12.14
N TRP A 207 -10.30 -6.41 11.72
CA TRP A 207 -10.60 -5.24 12.53
C TRP A 207 -12.10 -5.17 12.84
N GLY A 208 -12.41 -4.67 14.03
CA GLY A 208 -13.77 -4.31 14.43
C GLY A 208 -14.29 -3.06 13.73
N ALA A 209 -15.20 -2.36 14.41
CA ALA A 209 -15.83 -1.15 13.85
C ALA A 209 -14.85 0.02 13.68
N GLU A 210 -13.71 0.00 14.37
CA GLU A 210 -12.70 1.06 14.39
C GLU A 210 -11.44 0.64 13.64
N ALA A 211 -11.60 0.16 12.41
CA ALA A 211 -10.47 -0.20 11.57
C ALA A 211 -9.54 1.01 11.34
N PRO A 212 -8.21 0.82 11.43
CA PRO A 212 -7.26 1.89 11.19
C PRO A 212 -7.32 2.35 9.73
N ALA A 213 -7.19 3.66 9.52
CA ALA A 213 -7.20 4.23 8.18
C ALA A 213 -5.97 3.80 7.37
N LYS A 214 -6.12 3.75 6.04
CA LYS A 214 -4.97 3.59 5.13
C LYS A 214 -3.89 4.62 5.42
N GLY A 215 -2.64 4.18 5.47
CA GLY A 215 -1.46 5.01 5.71
C GLY A 215 -1.12 5.18 7.19
N THR A 216 -2.00 4.78 8.11
CA THR A 216 -1.69 4.74 9.55
C THR A 216 -0.47 3.84 9.78
N ILE A 217 0.43 4.28 10.67
CA ILE A 217 1.58 3.49 11.09
C ILE A 217 1.24 2.87 12.44
N LEU A 218 1.23 1.55 12.51
CA LEU A 218 0.94 0.78 13.72
C LEU A 218 2.26 0.35 14.38
N LYS A 219 2.33 0.47 15.70
CA LYS A 219 3.37 -0.14 16.53
C LYS A 219 2.81 -1.43 17.12
N ILE A 220 3.47 -2.54 16.82
CA ILE A 220 3.02 -3.88 17.18
C ILE A 220 4.06 -4.51 18.07
N MET A 221 3.65 -4.94 19.26
CA MET A 221 4.50 -5.59 20.24
C MET A 221 3.93 -6.95 20.58
N LEU A 222 4.77 -7.97 20.48
CA LEU A 222 4.50 -9.34 20.89
C LEU A 222 5.39 -9.68 22.07
N GLN A 223 4.81 -10.28 23.10
CA GLN A 223 5.49 -10.53 24.36
C GLN A 223 5.04 -11.85 24.97
N ASP A 224 6.01 -12.61 25.44
CA ASP A 224 5.79 -13.85 26.19
C ASP A 224 5.26 -13.49 27.58
N ILE A 225 4.11 -14.04 27.95
CA ILE A 225 3.38 -13.74 29.18
C ILE A 225 4.12 -14.31 30.40
N PRO A 226 4.55 -15.60 30.42
CA PRO A 226 5.27 -16.16 31.57
C PRO A 226 6.58 -15.42 31.88
N SER A 227 7.40 -15.08 30.88
CA SER A 227 8.68 -14.40 31.11
C SER A 227 8.57 -12.87 31.12
N GLY A 228 7.51 -12.30 30.55
CA GLY A 228 7.42 -10.88 30.27
C GLY A 228 8.41 -10.38 29.21
N GLN A 229 9.10 -11.26 28.48
CA GLN A 229 10.06 -10.87 27.47
C GLN A 229 9.36 -10.42 26.18
N VAL A 230 9.74 -9.25 25.66
CA VAL A 230 9.31 -8.82 24.31
C VAL A 230 9.97 -9.75 23.28
N ILE A 231 9.14 -10.47 22.53
CA ILE A 231 9.57 -11.36 21.45
C ILE A 231 9.92 -10.53 20.21
N THR A 232 9.03 -9.59 19.87
CA THR A 232 9.26 -8.68 18.74
C THR A 232 8.49 -7.39 18.92
N GLN A 233 9.05 -6.32 18.37
CA GLN A 233 8.42 -5.02 18.25
C GLN A 233 8.69 -4.49 16.85
N MET A 234 7.64 -4.12 16.12
CA MET A 234 7.75 -3.64 14.75
C MET A 234 6.76 -2.52 14.45
N GLN A 235 7.07 -1.74 13.42
CA GLN A 235 6.14 -0.76 12.84
C GLN A 235 5.65 -1.25 11.49
N VAL A 236 4.34 -1.15 11.25
CA VAL A 236 3.71 -1.59 10.00
C VAL A 236 2.77 -0.49 9.50
N THR A 237 2.88 -0.13 8.23
CA THR A 237 1.96 0.80 7.58
C THR A 237 0.72 0.06 7.08
N VAL A 238 -0.46 0.58 7.42
CA VAL A 238 -1.74 0.05 6.94
C VAL A 238 -1.88 0.34 5.45
N ILE A 239 -1.93 -0.71 4.64
CA ILE A 239 -2.17 -0.60 3.19
C ILE A 239 -3.68 -0.76 2.89
N PRO A 240 -4.21 -0.22 1.78
CA PRO A 240 -5.60 -0.47 1.44
C PRO A 240 -5.80 -1.97 1.24
N THR A 241 -6.95 -2.50 1.68
CA THR A 241 -7.37 -3.84 1.31
C THR A 241 -7.60 -3.84 -0.18
N ILE A 242 -6.61 -4.37 -0.89
CA ILE A 242 -6.79 -4.78 -2.27
C ILE A 242 -7.70 -6.00 -2.12
N ASN A 243 -9.02 -5.79 -2.23
CA ASN A 243 -9.98 -6.88 -2.38
C ASN A 243 -9.37 -7.84 -3.37
N SER A 244 -8.84 -8.94 -2.85
CA SER A 244 -7.87 -9.77 -3.55
C SER A 244 -8.49 -10.07 -4.88
N GLN A 245 -7.88 -9.50 -5.92
CA GLN A 245 -8.32 -9.46 -7.31
C GLN A 245 -9.71 -10.05 -7.50
N LYS A 246 -10.70 -9.23 -7.87
CA LYS A 246 -11.78 -9.72 -8.75
C LYS A 246 -11.05 -10.57 -9.79
N LYS A 247 -11.08 -11.90 -9.61
CA LYS A 247 -10.26 -12.85 -10.36
C LYS A 247 -10.38 -12.38 -11.78
N ALA A 248 -9.24 -12.05 -12.42
CA ALA A 248 -9.27 -11.42 -13.74
C ALA A 248 -10.31 -12.19 -14.56
N PRO A 249 -11.42 -11.52 -14.95
CA PRO A 249 -12.61 -12.23 -15.36
C PRO A 249 -12.18 -13.17 -16.48
N SER A 250 -12.58 -14.43 -16.36
CA SER A 250 -12.13 -15.52 -17.24
C SER A 250 -12.86 -15.45 -18.58
N VAL A 251 -12.82 -14.29 -19.23
CA VAL A 251 -13.60 -14.00 -20.43
C VAL A 251 -12.94 -14.62 -21.64
N GLN A 252 -13.68 -15.46 -22.34
CA GLN A 252 -13.28 -15.96 -23.66
C GLN A 252 -13.93 -15.08 -24.72
N LEU A 253 -13.14 -14.20 -25.35
CA LEU A 253 -13.61 -13.40 -26.47
C LEU A 253 -13.14 -14.01 -27.79
N ARG A 254 -14.05 -14.05 -28.76
CA ARG A 254 -13.73 -14.26 -30.17
C ARG A 254 -13.99 -12.99 -30.94
N ILE A 255 -12.98 -12.51 -31.66
CA ILE A 255 -13.10 -11.33 -32.51
C ILE A 255 -13.02 -11.80 -33.96
N ASN A 256 -14.04 -11.47 -34.74
CA ASN A 256 -14.07 -11.68 -36.19
C ASN A 256 -14.04 -10.31 -36.86
N ALA A 257 -13.05 -10.03 -37.69
CA ALA A 257 -13.03 -8.84 -38.52
C ALA A 257 -13.13 -9.21 -40.00
N ASN A 258 -13.83 -8.37 -40.75
CA ASN A 258 -13.89 -8.43 -42.21
C ASN A 258 -13.93 -7.00 -42.76
N VAL A 259 -14.01 -6.88 -44.09
CA VAL A 259 -14.06 -5.59 -44.79
C VAL A 259 -15.26 -4.71 -44.39
N PHE A 260 -16.30 -5.27 -43.80
CA PHE A 260 -17.52 -4.55 -43.42
C PHE A 260 -17.59 -4.18 -41.94
N GLY A 261 -16.77 -4.81 -41.09
CA GLY A 261 -16.82 -4.54 -39.66
C GLY A 261 -15.92 -5.43 -38.81
N VAL A 262 -15.98 -5.18 -37.51
CA VAL A 262 -15.47 -6.06 -36.46
C VAL A 262 -16.64 -6.54 -35.61
N THR A 263 -16.67 -7.83 -35.32
CA THR A 263 -17.64 -8.45 -34.42
C THR A 263 -16.89 -9.10 -33.27
N ILE A 264 -17.22 -8.70 -32.05
CA ILE A 264 -16.69 -9.26 -30.80
C ILE A 264 -17.79 -10.16 -30.22
N ILE A 265 -17.45 -11.39 -29.89
CA ILE A 265 -18.35 -12.42 -29.37
C ILE A 265 -17.83 -12.88 -28.02
N HIS A 266 -18.69 -12.90 -27.01
CA HIS A 266 -18.40 -13.52 -25.72
C HIS A 266 -18.71 -15.02 -25.81
N ASN A 267 -17.68 -15.85 -25.83
CA ASN A 267 -17.81 -17.31 -25.98
C ASN A 267 -17.98 -18.05 -24.64
N GLY A 268 -17.80 -17.37 -23.51
CA GLY A 268 -17.87 -18.01 -22.18
C GLY A 268 -17.07 -17.28 -21.11
N GLY A 269 -17.30 -17.67 -19.85
CA GLY A 269 -16.67 -17.07 -18.68
C GLY A 269 -17.52 -16.03 -17.98
N ASP A 270 -16.86 -15.16 -17.21
CA ASP A 270 -17.50 -14.11 -16.42
C ASP A 270 -18.11 -13.03 -17.33
N SER A 271 -19.23 -12.42 -16.91
CA SER A 271 -19.83 -11.31 -17.66
C SER A 271 -18.92 -10.08 -17.63
N LEU A 272 -18.80 -9.39 -18.76
CA LEU A 272 -18.13 -8.09 -18.86
C LEU A 272 -19.13 -6.98 -18.51
N ILE A 273 -18.70 -6.03 -17.68
CA ILE A 273 -19.53 -4.90 -17.25
C ILE A 273 -19.05 -3.67 -18.03
N MET A 274 -19.62 -3.49 -19.22
CA MET A 274 -19.06 -2.65 -20.29
C MET A 274 -18.82 -1.19 -19.91
N LYS A 275 -19.44 -0.69 -18.84
CA LYS A 275 -19.19 0.67 -18.30
C LYS A 275 -17.76 0.85 -17.75
N ASP A 276 -17.10 -0.23 -17.36
CA ASP A 276 -15.79 -0.22 -16.72
C ASP A 276 -14.68 -0.69 -17.67
N GLU A 277 -15.01 -1.06 -18.91
CA GLU A 277 -14.04 -1.56 -19.89
C GLU A 277 -13.95 -0.69 -21.14
N ARG A 278 -12.75 -0.62 -21.73
CA ARG A 278 -12.45 0.13 -22.97
C ARG A 278 -11.93 -0.83 -24.04
N ILE A 279 -12.47 -0.71 -25.25
CA ILE A 279 -11.96 -1.40 -26.44
C ILE A 279 -11.30 -0.36 -27.34
N THR A 280 -10.03 -0.60 -27.71
CA THR A 280 -9.30 0.23 -28.67
C THR A 280 -8.92 -0.61 -29.88
N ILE A 281 -9.14 -0.09 -31.09
CA ILE A 281 -8.70 -0.71 -32.33
C ILE A 281 -7.72 0.22 -33.03
N THR A 282 -6.49 -0.26 -33.22
CA THR A 282 -5.43 0.49 -33.89
C THR A 282 -4.86 -0.28 -35.05
N ASP A 283 -4.27 0.43 -36.01
CA ASP A 283 -3.40 -0.18 -36.99
C ASP A 283 -2.15 -0.74 -36.29
N ALA A 284 -1.79 -1.98 -36.58
CA ALA A 284 -0.74 -2.68 -35.84
C ALA A 284 0.67 -2.14 -36.13
N VAL A 285 0.86 -1.44 -37.26
CA VAL A 285 2.15 -0.93 -37.71
C VAL A 285 2.39 0.48 -37.19
N THR A 286 1.36 1.32 -37.24
CA THR A 286 1.45 2.74 -36.90
C THR A 286 0.92 3.06 -35.50
N ASP A 287 0.22 2.12 -34.87
CA ASP A 287 -0.57 2.33 -33.64
C ASP A 287 -1.59 3.48 -33.76
N ALA A 288 -1.87 3.94 -34.98
CA ALA A 288 -2.86 4.95 -35.25
C ALA A 288 -4.27 4.38 -35.08
N PRO A 289 -5.23 5.18 -34.58
CA PRO A 289 -6.64 4.81 -34.55
C PRO A 289 -7.16 4.51 -35.95
N VAL A 290 -7.89 3.41 -36.10
CA VAL A 290 -8.57 3.10 -37.37
C VAL A 290 -9.86 3.89 -37.44
N ASP A 291 -10.11 4.56 -38.57
CA ASP A 291 -11.36 5.29 -38.86
C ASP A 291 -11.69 6.42 -37.85
N GLY A 292 -10.66 7.02 -37.24
CA GLY A 292 -10.85 8.08 -36.24
C GLY A 292 -11.37 7.58 -34.88
N ILE A 293 -11.44 6.25 -34.68
CA ILE A 293 -11.92 5.63 -33.43
C ILE A 293 -10.77 5.62 -32.41
N THR A 294 -10.48 6.78 -31.83
CA THR A 294 -9.46 6.95 -30.75
C THR A 294 -9.92 6.33 -29.43
N ASP A 295 -11.23 6.26 -29.21
CA ASP A 295 -11.80 5.85 -27.94
C ASP A 295 -13.21 5.26 -28.18
N MET A 296 -13.34 3.94 -28.25
CA MET A 296 -14.63 3.32 -27.92
C MET A 296 -14.68 3.20 -26.40
N ALA A 297 -14.77 4.35 -25.72
CA ALA A 297 -15.47 4.36 -24.46
C ALA A 297 -16.86 3.83 -24.80
N MET A 298 -17.25 2.70 -24.23
CA MET A 298 -18.58 2.12 -24.43
C MET A 298 -19.61 2.98 -23.71
N SER A 299 -19.70 4.25 -24.10
CA SER A 299 -20.77 5.14 -23.70
C SER A 299 -22.03 4.73 -24.46
N ASN A 300 -23.16 4.87 -23.79
CA ASN A 300 -24.52 4.40 -24.08
C ASN A 300 -25.09 4.55 -25.52
N THR A 301 -24.34 5.08 -26.50
CA THR A 301 -24.89 5.46 -27.81
C THR A 301 -24.37 4.63 -28.99
N THR A 302 -23.22 3.96 -28.90
CA THR A 302 -22.56 3.42 -30.11
C THR A 302 -22.78 1.92 -30.34
N PHE A 303 -23.33 1.18 -29.37
CA PHE A 303 -23.57 -0.26 -29.51
C PHE A 303 -25.01 -0.62 -29.15
N GLN A 304 -25.82 -0.76 -30.20
CA GLN A 304 -27.18 -1.23 -30.12
C GLN A 304 -27.24 -2.67 -30.62
N ASN A 305 -27.57 -3.62 -29.75
CA ASN A 305 -28.11 -4.90 -30.20
C ASN A 305 -29.62 -4.71 -30.41
N GLY A 306 -30.02 -4.41 -31.65
CA GLY A 306 -31.44 -4.18 -31.95
C GLY A 306 -32.08 -2.96 -31.27
N GLY A 307 -31.30 -1.94 -30.92
CA GLY A 307 -31.81 -0.69 -30.31
C GLY A 307 -31.63 -0.58 -28.80
N THR A 308 -31.24 -1.65 -28.11
CA THR A 308 -31.11 -1.65 -26.64
C THR A 308 -29.65 -1.50 -26.20
N ILE A 309 -29.44 -0.65 -25.20
CA ILE A 309 -28.17 -0.45 -24.51
C ILE A 309 -27.86 -1.72 -23.71
N VAL A 310 -26.65 -2.25 -23.88
CA VAL A 310 -26.21 -3.49 -23.22
C VAL A 310 -25.21 -3.13 -22.13
N ASP A 311 -25.67 -3.03 -20.88
CA ASP A 311 -24.82 -2.75 -19.72
C ASP A 311 -23.98 -3.97 -19.27
N THR A 312 -24.32 -5.16 -19.77
CA THR A 312 -23.66 -6.41 -19.41
C THR A 312 -23.50 -7.29 -20.63
N PHE A 313 -22.26 -7.65 -20.96
CA PHE A 313 -21.93 -8.50 -22.09
C PHE A 313 -21.65 -9.91 -21.59
N GLY A 314 -22.69 -10.74 -21.58
CA GLY A 314 -22.67 -12.12 -21.11
C GLY A 314 -22.37 -13.13 -22.22
N ALA A 315 -22.10 -14.38 -21.83
CA ALA A 315 -21.82 -15.48 -22.76
C ALA A 315 -22.92 -15.65 -23.83
N GLY A 316 -22.48 -15.85 -25.07
CA GLY A 316 -23.34 -15.93 -26.26
C GLY A 316 -23.70 -14.57 -26.87
N SER A 317 -23.36 -13.45 -26.22
CA SER A 317 -23.61 -12.12 -26.76
C SER A 317 -22.57 -11.75 -27.81
N SER A 318 -22.99 -10.95 -28.80
CA SER A 318 -22.07 -10.36 -29.79
C SER A 318 -22.32 -8.87 -29.98
N ILE A 319 -21.25 -8.14 -30.21
CA ILE A 319 -21.27 -6.72 -30.55
C ILE A 319 -20.57 -6.54 -31.90
N THR A 320 -21.21 -5.85 -32.83
CA THR A 320 -20.66 -5.57 -34.16
C THR A 320 -20.52 -4.07 -34.37
N HIS A 321 -19.32 -3.64 -34.74
CA HIS A 321 -19.05 -2.32 -35.28
C HIS A 321 -18.83 -2.43 -36.78
N LYS A 322 -19.45 -1.55 -37.58
CA LYS A 322 -19.23 -1.49 -39.03
C LYS A 322 -18.27 -0.35 -39.32
N TRP A 323 -17.30 -0.59 -40.21
CA TRP A 323 -16.39 0.44 -40.67
C TRP A 323 -17.11 1.36 -41.67
N ASP A 324 -16.84 2.66 -41.63
CA ASP A 324 -17.24 3.55 -42.72
C ASP A 324 -16.28 3.39 -43.91
N LEU A 325 -15.01 3.08 -43.62
CA LEU A 325 -13.98 2.73 -44.61
C LEU A 325 -13.27 1.44 -44.22
N ALA A 326 -13.27 0.45 -45.13
CA ALA A 326 -12.64 -0.85 -44.89
C ALA A 326 -11.13 -0.71 -44.65
N PRO A 327 -10.62 -0.96 -43.43
CA PRO A 327 -9.18 -0.93 -43.19
C PRO A 327 -8.51 -2.10 -43.92
N LYS A 328 -7.37 -1.84 -44.56
CA LYS A 328 -6.49 -2.88 -45.10
C LYS A 328 -5.26 -2.99 -44.21
N GLY A 329 -4.88 -4.21 -43.84
CA GLY A 329 -3.66 -4.46 -43.08
C GLY A 329 -3.87 -5.25 -41.80
N VAL A 330 -2.94 -5.08 -40.86
CA VAL A 330 -2.97 -5.78 -39.56
C VAL A 330 -3.57 -4.83 -38.53
N LEU A 331 -4.62 -5.27 -37.83
CA LEU A 331 -5.28 -4.54 -36.76
C LEU A 331 -4.86 -5.08 -35.40
N LYS A 332 -4.64 -4.20 -34.42
CA LYS A 332 -4.53 -4.52 -33.00
C LYS A 332 -5.85 -4.18 -32.32
N VAL A 333 -6.43 -5.13 -31.59
CA VAL A 333 -7.60 -4.91 -30.74
C VAL A 333 -7.20 -5.10 -29.28
N LYS A 334 -7.38 -4.07 -28.47
CA LYS A 334 -7.02 -4.03 -27.05
C LYS A 334 -8.29 -3.88 -26.22
N LEU A 335 -8.53 -4.78 -25.28
CA LEU A 335 -9.53 -4.61 -24.22
C LEU A 335 -8.80 -4.27 -22.92
N GLN A 336 -9.24 -3.22 -22.25
CA GLN A 336 -8.60 -2.70 -21.03
C GLN A 336 -9.65 -2.39 -19.96
N ASP A 337 -9.39 -2.78 -18.73
CA ASP A 337 -10.16 -2.34 -17.56
C ASP A 337 -9.82 -0.87 -17.27
N ILE A 338 -10.82 0.00 -17.26
CA ILE A 338 -10.64 1.46 -17.12
C ILE A 338 -10.13 1.80 -15.71
N PRO A 339 -10.74 1.30 -14.61
CA PRO A 339 -10.29 1.68 -13.26
C PRO A 339 -8.86 1.25 -12.94
N SER A 340 -8.44 0.04 -13.35
CA SER A 340 -7.09 -0.45 -13.05
C SER A 340 -6.07 -0.12 -14.14
N GLY A 341 -6.52 0.25 -15.34
CA GLY A 341 -5.66 0.38 -16.51
C GLY A 341 -5.09 -0.96 -17.02
N GLN A 342 -5.51 -2.10 -16.47
CA GLN A 342 -4.99 -3.41 -16.84
C GLN A 342 -5.50 -3.84 -18.22
N VAL A 343 -4.60 -4.32 -19.08
CA VAL A 343 -4.98 -4.93 -20.36
C VAL A 343 -5.58 -6.31 -20.09
N ILE A 344 -6.85 -6.48 -20.42
CA ILE A 344 -7.58 -7.74 -20.29
C ILE A 344 -7.21 -8.67 -21.44
N THR A 345 -7.19 -8.16 -22.67
CA THR A 345 -6.76 -8.91 -23.85
C THR A 345 -6.16 -8.02 -24.92
N LEU A 346 -5.23 -8.56 -25.70
CA LEU A 346 -4.63 -7.94 -26.88
C LEU A 346 -4.60 -8.97 -28.01
N MET A 347 -5.25 -8.64 -29.14
CA MET A 347 -5.29 -9.50 -30.32
C MET A 347 -4.76 -8.76 -31.54
N GLN A 348 -4.12 -9.49 -32.45
CA GLN A 348 -3.73 -9.00 -33.78
C GLN A 348 -4.48 -9.78 -34.84
N MET A 349 -5.03 -9.08 -35.84
CA MET A 349 -5.84 -9.67 -36.91
C MET A 349 -5.40 -9.12 -38.25
N VAL A 350 -5.36 -9.94 -39.29
CA VAL A 350 -5.12 -9.48 -40.67
C VAL A 350 -6.45 -9.32 -41.37
N VAL A 351 -6.73 -8.11 -41.88
CA VAL A 351 -7.90 -7.83 -42.71
C VAL A 351 -7.47 -7.88 -44.18
N THR A 352 -7.87 -8.94 -44.87
CA THR A 352 -7.68 -9.10 -46.32
C THR A 352 -8.91 -8.55 -47.05
N GLY A 353 -8.66 -7.63 -47.99
CA GLY A 353 -9.68 -6.93 -48.77
C GLY A 353 -10.29 -7.74 -49.91
#